data_AF-A0A5C8G1A5-F1
#
_entry.id   AF-A0A5C8G1A5-F1
#
_cell.length_a   1.000
_cell.length_b   1.000
_cell.length_c   1.000
_cell.angle_alpha   90.00
_cell.angle_beta   90.00
_cell.angle_gamma   90.00
#
_symmetry.space_group_name_H-M   'P 1'
#
loop_
_entity.id
_entity.type
_entity.pdbx_description
1 polymer ?
#
loop_
_entity_poly.entity_id
_entity_poly.type
_entity_poly.pdbx_seq_one_letter_code
_entity_poly.pdbx_strand_id
1 'polypeptide(L)'
;MYGAIKPEVITNSKNQYDDSWVKEIKDYDKIFVCGEAKDYCVYETVKQFCEMYKSERNITEKIYFMQNCCSSIGDKDICDKKYKELEDIYGIKLITV
;
A
#
# COMPACT_ATOMS: atom_id res chain seq x y z
N MET A 1 -0.33 -12.59 2.99
CA MET A 1 -0.13 -11.66 4.11
C MET A 1 -1.22 -10.60 4.05
N TYR A 2 -1.74 -10.17 5.21
CA TYR A 2 -2.96 -9.38 5.37
C TYR A 2 -2.79 -7.90 4.98
N GLY A 3 -3.37 -7.47 3.86
CA GLY A 3 -3.59 -6.04 3.55
C GLY A 3 -5.05 -5.65 3.78
N ALA A 4 -5.34 -4.34 3.82
CA ALA A 4 -6.70 -3.83 4.04
C ALA A 4 -7.59 -3.90 2.79
N ILE A 5 -7.03 -4.16 1.61
CA ILE A 5 -7.74 -4.08 0.32
C ILE A 5 -8.24 -5.45 -0.13
N LYS A 6 -7.36 -6.45 -0.17
CA LYS A 6 -7.68 -7.79 -0.70
C LYS A 6 -7.43 -8.88 0.34
N PRO A 7 -8.29 -9.91 0.40
CA PRO A 7 -8.07 -11.04 1.28
C PRO A 7 -6.83 -11.83 0.86
N GLU A 8 -6.14 -12.40 1.85
CA GLU A 8 -4.99 -13.29 1.63
C GLU A 8 -5.40 -14.64 1.02
N VAL A 9 -6.56 -15.16 1.43
CA VAL A 9 -7.08 -16.45 0.97
C VAL A 9 -8.35 -16.20 0.17
N ILE A 10 -8.35 -16.66 -1.07
CA ILE A 10 -9.51 -16.61 -1.95
C ILE A 10 -10.23 -17.96 -1.87
N THR A 11 -11.49 -17.96 -1.46
CA THR A 11 -12.33 -19.17 -1.40
C THR A 11 -13.38 -19.15 -2.51
N ASN A 12 -13.85 -20.33 -2.93
CA ASN A 12 -14.87 -20.47 -4.00
C ASN A 12 -16.26 -19.90 -3.61
N SER A 13 -16.46 -19.49 -2.36
CA SER A 13 -17.59 -18.68 -1.95
C SER A 13 -17.37 -17.25 -2.45
N LYS A 14 -17.74 -17.00 -3.71
CA LYS A 14 -17.78 -15.70 -4.43
C LYS A 14 -17.06 -14.56 -3.69
N ASN A 15 -15.82 -14.26 -4.08
CA ASN A 15 -15.05 -13.03 -3.86
C ASN A 15 -15.85 -11.81 -3.34
N GLN A 16 -16.24 -11.80 -2.06
CA GLN A 16 -16.99 -10.72 -1.43
C GLN A 16 -16.03 -9.97 -0.52
N TYR A 17 -15.22 -9.10 -1.11
CA TYR A 17 -14.59 -8.02 -0.37
C TYR A 17 -14.94 -6.70 -1.06
N ASP A 18 -15.10 -5.66 -0.25
CA ASP A 18 -15.50 -4.35 -0.72
C ASP A 18 -14.26 -3.52 -1.06
N ASP A 19 -14.11 -3.19 -2.33
CA ASP A 19 -13.07 -2.31 -2.86
C ASP A 19 -13.61 -0.93 -3.29
N SER A 20 -14.88 -0.62 -2.98
CA SER A 20 -15.51 0.64 -3.37
C SER A 20 -14.78 1.85 -2.81
N TRP A 21 -14.36 1.77 -1.54
CA TRP A 21 -13.57 2.83 -0.90
C TRP A 21 -12.24 3.07 -1.64
N VAL A 22 -11.59 2.03 -2.15
CA VAL A 22 -10.33 2.12 -2.92
C VAL A 22 -10.56 2.86 -4.23
N LYS A 23 -11.68 2.55 -4.89
CA LYS A 23 -12.10 3.22 -6.14
C LYS A 23 -12.46 4.68 -5.92
N GLU A 24 -12.93 5.05 -4.73
CA GLU A 24 -13.15 6.43 -4.33
C GLU A 24 -11.81 7.15 -4.06
N ILE A 25 -10.93 6.57 -3.23
CA ILE A 25 -9.70 7.28 -2.82
C ILE A 25 -8.72 7.54 -3.97
N LYS A 26 -8.78 6.77 -5.06
CA LYS A 26 -7.92 6.98 -6.24
C LYS A 26 -8.08 8.38 -6.86
N ASP A 27 -9.25 9.00 -6.67
CA ASP A 27 -9.61 10.27 -7.30
C ASP A 27 -9.08 11.49 -6.51
N TYR A 28 -8.63 11.31 -5.26
CA TYR A 28 -7.97 12.38 -4.49
C TYR A 28 -6.65 12.82 -5.15
N ASP A 29 -6.19 14.04 -4.86
CA ASP A 29 -4.92 14.56 -5.38
C ASP A 29 -3.69 13.95 -4.68
N LYS A 30 -3.83 13.67 -3.38
CA LYS A 30 -2.79 13.09 -2.53
C LYS A 30 -3.41 12.10 -1.56
N ILE A 31 -2.78 10.94 -1.42
CA ILE A 31 -3.21 9.87 -0.52
C ILE A 31 -2.06 9.63 0.46
N PHE A 32 -2.26 9.99 1.72
CA PHE A 32 -1.26 9.78 2.77
C PHE A 32 -1.49 8.44 3.45
N VAL A 33 -0.43 7.64 3.62
CA VAL A 33 -0.50 6.32 4.25
C VAL A 33 0.45 6.24 5.44
N CYS A 34 -0.10 5.86 6.60
CA CYS A 34 0.61 5.55 7.84
C CYS A 34 -0.14 4.44 8.60
N GLY A 35 0.44 3.92 9.68
CA GLY A 35 -0.18 2.88 10.51
C GLY A 35 0.82 1.83 11.01
N GLU A 36 0.30 0.74 11.57
CA GLU A 36 1.11 -0.34 12.14
C GLU A 36 0.56 -1.71 11.73
N ALA A 37 1.38 -2.71 11.39
CA ALA A 37 2.85 -2.69 11.34
C ALA A 37 3.37 -2.34 9.93
N LYS A 38 4.47 -1.57 9.89
CA LYS A 38 5.11 -1.06 8.66
C LYS A 38 5.39 -2.16 7.64
N ASP A 39 5.97 -3.27 8.08
CA ASP A 39 6.44 -4.39 7.24
C ASP A 39 5.40 -5.48 6.97
N TYR A 40 4.17 -5.32 7.50
CA TYR A 40 3.06 -6.27 7.33
C TYR A 40 1.87 -5.62 6.66
N CYS A 41 0.84 -5.26 7.42
CA CYS A 41 -0.43 -4.83 6.87
C CYS A 41 -0.36 -3.49 6.16
N VAL A 42 0.52 -2.59 6.61
CA VAL A 42 0.73 -1.31 5.94
C VAL A 42 1.40 -1.53 4.60
N TYR A 43 2.49 -2.32 4.56
CA TYR A 43 3.18 -2.67 3.32
C TYR A 43 2.24 -3.37 2.32
N GLU A 44 1.53 -4.41 2.73
CA GLU A 44 0.64 -5.13 1.82
C GLU A 44 -0.55 -4.28 1.37
N THR A 45 -1.05 -3.36 2.20
CA THR A 45 -2.09 -2.41 1.77
C THR A 45 -1.58 -1.49 0.66
N VAL A 46 -0.40 -0.90 0.83
CA VAL A 46 0.20 -0.03 -0.20
C VAL A 46 0.48 -0.81 -1.47
N LYS A 47 1.05 -2.03 -1.35
CA LYS A 47 1.34 -2.90 -2.48
C LYS A 47 0.06 -3.32 -3.21
N GLN A 48 -0.99 -3.72 -2.51
CA GLN A 48 -2.28 -4.09 -3.11
C GLN A 48 -2.91 -2.92 -3.87
N PHE A 49 -2.83 -1.69 -3.33
CA PHE A 49 -3.27 -0.48 -4.03
C PHE A 49 -2.47 -0.28 -5.33
N CYS A 50 -1.15 -0.39 -5.24
CA CYS A 50 -0.27 -0.25 -6.40
C CYS A 50 -0.53 -1.32 -7.47
N GLU A 51 -0.77 -2.57 -7.07
CA GLU A 51 -1.09 -3.66 -7.98
C GLU A 51 -2.44 -3.48 -8.68
N MET A 52 -3.45 -2.91 -8.00
CA MET A 52 -4.75 -2.60 -8.58
C MET A 52 -4.65 -1.56 -9.70
N TYR A 53 -3.79 -0.55 -9.53
CA TYR A 53 -3.60 0.55 -10.48
C TYR A 53 -2.26 0.50 -11.21
N LYS A 54 -1.67 -0.70 -11.35
CA LYS A 54 -0.32 -0.88 -11.92
C LYS A 54 -0.13 -0.31 -13.34
N SER A 55 -1.22 -0.20 -14.10
CA SER A 55 -1.23 0.34 -15.47
C SER A 55 -1.46 1.87 -15.50
N GLU A 56 -1.76 2.48 -14.36
CA GLU A 56 -2.17 3.88 -14.21
C GLU A 56 -1.24 4.58 -13.23
N ARG A 57 0.02 4.78 -13.65
CA ARG A 57 1.07 5.33 -12.79
C ARG A 57 0.72 6.68 -12.15
N ASN A 58 -0.07 7.50 -12.85
CA ASN A 58 -0.61 8.76 -12.33
C ASN A 58 -1.51 8.60 -11.10
N ILE A 59 -2.03 7.40 -10.82
CA ILE A 59 -2.78 7.09 -9.60
C ILE A 59 -1.82 6.64 -8.50
N THR A 60 -0.88 5.74 -8.78
CA THR A 60 0.05 5.22 -7.78
C THR A 60 1.01 6.30 -7.26
N GLU A 61 1.41 7.25 -8.12
CA GLU A 61 2.24 8.41 -7.75
C GLU A 61 1.56 9.41 -6.79
N LYS A 62 0.25 9.24 -6.53
CA LYS A 62 -0.47 10.03 -5.53
C LYS A 62 -0.27 9.52 -4.10
N ILE A 63 0.33 8.34 -3.91
CA ILE A 63 0.63 7.77 -2.59
C ILE A 63 1.83 8.48 -1.98
N TYR A 64 1.65 8.98 -0.76
CA TYR A 64 2.69 9.54 0.11
C TYR A 64 2.78 8.66 1.36
N PHE A 65 3.80 7.82 1.43
CA PHE A 65 4.03 6.94 2.55
C PHE A 65 4.86 7.64 3.64
N MET A 66 4.29 7.77 4.84
CA MET A 66 4.87 8.52 5.96
C MET A 66 5.79 7.61 6.80
N GLN A 67 7.07 7.56 6.44
CA GLN A 67 8.02 6.57 6.94
C GLN A 67 8.25 6.60 8.46
N ASN A 68 8.14 7.78 9.09
CA ASN A 68 8.33 7.98 10.53
C ASN A 68 7.01 7.93 11.32
N CYS A 69 5.91 7.54 10.69
CA CYS A 69 4.60 7.37 11.33
C CYS A 69 4.18 5.88 11.40
N CYS A 70 5.14 4.97 11.30
CA CYS A 70 4.98 3.52 11.34
C CYS A 70 6.24 2.86 11.93
N SER A 71 6.11 1.67 12.52
CA SER A 71 7.19 0.85 13.05
C SER A 71 7.20 -0.53 12.40
N SER A 72 8.39 -1.06 12.11
CA SER A 72 8.53 -2.45 11.64
C SER A 72 8.63 -3.40 12.83
N ILE A 73 8.00 -4.56 12.73
CA ILE A 73 8.17 -5.65 13.71
C ILE A 73 9.43 -6.46 13.36
N GLY A 74 9.67 -6.71 12.08
CA GLY A 74 10.84 -7.41 11.56
C GLY A 74 12.04 -6.51 11.29
N ASP A 75 12.95 -7.02 10.46
CA ASP A 75 14.18 -6.32 10.06
C ASP A 75 13.87 -5.02 9.31
N LYS A 76 14.36 -3.92 9.85
CA LYS A 76 14.12 -2.56 9.33
C LYS A 76 14.72 -2.37 7.94
N ASP A 77 15.92 -2.86 7.68
CA ASP A 77 16.61 -2.63 6.40
C ASP A 77 15.89 -3.40 5.28
N ILE A 78 15.38 -4.60 5.59
CA ILE A 78 14.52 -5.35 4.66
C ILE A 78 13.21 -4.60 4.40
N CYS A 79 12.58 -4.04 5.44
CA CYS A 79 11.36 -3.25 5.30
C CYS A 79 11.59 -2.02 4.41
N ASP A 80 12.63 -1.24 4.69
CA ASP A 80 12.94 -0.01 3.96
C ASP A 80 13.26 -0.32 2.49
N LYS A 81 14.00 -1.41 2.22
CA LYS A 81 14.26 -1.87 0.85
C LYS A 81 12.96 -2.21 0.09
N LYS A 82 12.01 -2.89 0.72
CA LYS A 82 10.72 -3.22 0.08
C LYS A 82 9.92 -1.96 -0.29
N TYR A 83 9.91 -0.95 0.57
CA TYR A 83 9.26 0.33 0.24
C TYR A 83 9.99 1.06 -0.89
N LYS A 84 11.33 0.98 -0.92
CA LYS A 84 12.11 1.54 -2.03
C LYS A 84 11.77 0.85 -3.36
N GLU A 85 11.58 -0.47 -3.36
CA GLU A 85 11.12 -1.20 -4.54
C GLU A 85 9.73 -0.72 -5.01
N LEU A 86 8.80 -0.43 -4.09
CA LEU A 86 7.50 0.15 -4.46
C LEU A 86 7.61 1.56 -5.04
N GLU A 87 8.52 2.40 -4.52
CA GLU A 87 8.81 3.73 -5.08
C GLU A 87 9.37 3.61 -6.50
N ASP A 88 10.33 2.71 -6.73
CA ASP A 88 10.96 2.55 -8.04
C ASP A 88 9.96 1.99 -9.07
N ILE A 89 9.17 0.98 -8.70
CA ILE A 89 8.21 0.32 -9.60
C ILE A 89 6.97 1.18 -9.85
N TYR A 90 6.38 1.76 -8.80
CA TYR A 90 5.06 2.40 -8.85
C TYR A 90 5.09 3.92 -8.66
N GLY A 91 6.23 4.51 -8.32
CA GLY A 91 6.36 5.96 -8.14
C GLY A 91 5.72 6.50 -6.86
N ILE A 92 5.41 5.65 -5.88
CA ILE A 92 4.97 6.13 -4.56
C ILE A 92 6.04 7.04 -3.96
N LYS A 93 5.66 7.98 -3.10
CA LYS A 93 6.60 8.94 -2.49
C LYS A 93 6.88 8.54 -1.05
N LEU A 94 8.14 8.30 -0.72
CA LEU A 94 8.56 8.05 0.65
C LEU A 94 8.90 9.39 1.33
N ILE A 95 8.15 9.74 2.39
CA ILE A 95 8.30 11.03 3.08
C ILE A 95 8.57 10.86 4.58
N THR A 96 9.15 11.90 5.18
CA THR A 96 9.31 12.08 6.63
C THR A 96 8.60 13.36 7.02
N VAL A 97 7.80 13.33 8.09
CA VAL A 97 6.95 14.44 8.55
C VAL A 97 7.46 15.01 9.87
#